data_AF-A0A4P8RGK7-F1
#
_entry.id   AF-A0A4P8RGK7-F1
#
_cell.length_a   1.000
_cell.length_b   1.000
_cell.length_c   1.000
_cell.angle_alpha   90.00
_cell.angle_beta   90.00
_cell.angle_gamma   90.00
#
_symmetry.space_group_name_H-M   'P 1'
#
loop_
_entity.id
_entity.type
_entity.pdbx_description
1 polymer ?
#
loop_
_entity_poly.entity_id
_entity_poly.type
_entity_poly.pdbx_seq_one_letter_code
_entity_poly.pdbx_strand_id
1 'polypeptide(L)'
;MAPRAKTLDIPLSTGPIRVNSDEHYVLSLCEQIVGRKALREFSFDWLRADPDARGTRRKLPVDAYWPEHSIAAQYYAGPIIPDLMTASVRTLQRIAYDQRRRTECARYRIQLIEISSEQLAHRGTKLLRDIEHDIAALRPLVAAAMP
;
A
#
# COMPACT_ATOMS: atom_id res chain seq x y z
N MET A 1 31.06 -4.88 25.03
CA MET A 1 31.13 -4.91 23.54
C MET A 1 29.77 -5.33 23.03
N ALA A 2 28.91 -4.37 22.64
CA ALA A 2 27.59 -4.67 22.08
C ALA A 2 27.73 -4.92 20.56
N PRO A 3 27.03 -5.91 19.97
CA PRO A 3 27.10 -6.13 18.54
C PRO A 3 26.37 -5.00 17.82
N ARG A 4 27.09 -4.33 16.91
CA ARG A 4 26.61 -3.28 16.02
C ARG A 4 25.57 -3.92 15.09
N ALA A 5 24.32 -3.47 15.15
CA ALA A 5 23.29 -3.89 14.20
C ALA A 5 23.79 -3.58 12.78
N LYS A 6 23.88 -4.60 11.94
CA LYS A 6 24.17 -4.44 10.52
C LYS A 6 22.97 -3.73 9.90
N THR A 7 23.18 -2.50 9.44
CA THR A 7 22.26 -1.84 8.51
C THR A 7 22.07 -2.78 7.33
N LEU A 8 20.88 -3.36 7.22
CA LEU A 8 20.52 -4.11 6.02
C LEU A 8 20.35 -3.07 4.92
N ASP A 9 21.27 -3.05 3.96
CA ASP A 9 21.13 -2.29 2.71
C ASP A 9 20.00 -2.96 1.90
N ILE A 10 18.76 -2.57 2.20
CA ILE A 10 17.58 -3.05 1.50
C ILE A 10 17.50 -2.25 0.19
N PRO A 11 17.50 -2.91 -0.99
CA PRO A 11 17.38 -2.21 -2.26
C PRO A 11 16.01 -1.53 -2.34
N LEU A 12 16.02 -0.19 -2.34
CA LEU A 12 14.86 0.63 -2.66
C LEU A 12 14.43 0.32 -4.10
N SER A 13 13.14 0.01 -4.30
CA SER A 13 12.56 -0.22 -5.62
C SER A 13 12.86 0.96 -6.55
N THR A 14 13.65 0.74 -7.60
CA THR A 14 14.08 1.77 -8.56
C THR A 14 13.10 1.92 -9.72
N GLY A 15 11.79 1.95 -9.44
CA GLY A 15 10.79 2.43 -10.38
C GLY A 15 10.81 3.97 -10.43
N PRO A 16 10.52 4.61 -11.57
CA PRO A 16 10.42 6.07 -11.64
C PRO A 16 9.26 6.53 -10.75
N ILE A 17 9.59 7.13 -9.59
CA ILE A 17 8.61 7.70 -8.67
C ILE A 17 7.83 8.78 -9.43
N ARG A 18 6.54 8.55 -9.67
CA ARG A 18 5.63 9.58 -10.17
C ARG A 18 5.34 10.54 -9.02
N VAL A 19 6.25 11.51 -8.84
CA VAL A 19 6.27 12.49 -7.74
C VAL A 19 4.96 13.29 -7.62
N ASN A 20 4.15 13.33 -8.68
CA ASN A 20 2.90 14.10 -8.71
C ASN A 20 1.62 13.24 -8.63
N SER A 21 1.71 11.95 -8.30
CA SER A 21 0.54 11.08 -8.12
C SER A 21 -0.09 11.26 -6.74
N ASP A 22 -1.41 11.02 -6.65
CA ASP A 22 -2.14 11.07 -5.39
C ASP A 22 -1.65 9.98 -4.42
N GLU A 23 -1.27 8.81 -4.94
CA GLU A 23 -0.58 7.77 -4.18
C GLU A 23 0.70 8.30 -3.52
N HIS A 24 1.56 8.98 -4.28
CA HIS A 24 2.79 9.54 -3.74
C HIS A 24 2.53 10.56 -2.64
N TYR A 25 1.55 11.44 -2.83
CA TYR A 25 1.11 12.43 -1.85
C TYR A 25 0.65 11.76 -0.55
N VAL A 26 -0.32 10.85 -0.63
CA VAL A 26 -0.93 10.17 0.52
C VAL A 26 0.11 9.40 1.32
N LEU A 27 0.93 8.59 0.65
CA LEU A 27 1.95 7.79 1.33
C LEU A 27 3.04 8.66 1.96
N SER A 28 3.30 9.86 1.43
CA SER A 28 4.22 10.82 2.05
C SER A 28 3.65 11.44 3.32
N LEU A 29 2.33 11.59 3.43
CA LEU A 29 1.67 11.95 4.69
C LEU A 29 1.75 10.80 5.69
N CYS A 30 1.55 9.54 5.26
CA CYS A 30 1.73 8.38 6.12
C CYS A 30 3.16 8.30 6.69
N GLU A 31 4.19 8.53 5.87
CA GLU A 31 5.59 8.59 6.33
C GLU A 31 5.81 9.67 7.40
N GLN A 32 5.15 10.83 7.28
CA GLN A 32 5.21 11.88 8.29
C GLN A 32 4.54 11.45 9.60
N ILE A 33 3.40 10.77 9.51
CA ILE A 33 2.67 10.26 10.69
C ILE A 33 3.46 9.14 11.39
N VAL A 34 4.07 8.23 10.63
CA VAL A 34 4.92 7.16 11.16
C VAL A 34 6.26 7.71 11.67
N GLY A 35 6.74 8.83 11.13
CA GLY A 35 8.05 9.40 11.45
C GLY A 35 9.21 8.63 10.83
N ARG A 36 8.94 7.81 9.79
CA ARG A 36 9.91 6.98 9.05
C ARG A 36 9.55 6.90 7.58
N LYS A 37 10.57 6.82 6.72
CA LYS A 37 10.40 6.54 5.29
C LYS A 37 9.99 5.10 5.07
N ALA A 38 9.06 4.87 4.16
CA ALA A 38 8.61 3.54 3.77
C ALA A 38 9.48 2.99 2.65
N LEU A 39 9.54 1.66 2.56
CA LEU A 39 9.92 0.97 1.34
C LEU A 39 8.74 1.05 0.36
N ARG A 40 8.88 1.85 -0.71
CA ARG A 40 7.82 2.04 -1.72
C ARG A 40 7.76 0.87 -2.70
N GLU A 41 6.55 0.56 -3.16
CA GLU A 41 6.25 -0.53 -4.09
C GLU A 41 6.88 -1.87 -3.65
N PHE A 42 6.89 -2.11 -2.34
CA PHE A 42 7.63 -3.23 -1.76
C PHE A 42 6.98 -4.57 -2.10
N SER A 43 7.81 -5.50 -2.56
CA SER A 43 7.37 -6.78 -3.09
C SER A 43 7.90 -7.95 -2.27
N PHE A 44 7.03 -8.54 -1.43
CA PHE A 44 7.34 -9.75 -0.68
C PHE A 44 7.50 -10.96 -1.62
N ASP A 45 8.39 -11.90 -1.26
CA ASP A 45 8.58 -13.13 -2.04
C ASP A 45 7.39 -14.09 -1.98
N TRP A 46 6.62 -14.02 -0.90
CA TRP A 46 5.43 -14.86 -0.67
C TRP A 46 4.15 -14.26 -1.26
N LEU A 47 4.11 -12.94 -1.52
CA LEU A 47 2.90 -12.26 -1.99
C LEU A 47 2.85 -12.26 -3.52
N ARG A 48 2.13 -13.22 -4.10
CA ARG A 48 2.15 -13.49 -5.55
C ARG A 48 0.77 -13.56 -6.20
N ALA A 49 0.72 -13.11 -7.46
CA ALA A 49 -0.41 -13.26 -8.36
C ALA A 49 -0.63 -14.72 -8.74
N ASP A 50 -1.74 -14.97 -9.43
CA ASP A 50 -1.99 -16.27 -10.06
C ASP A 50 -0.95 -16.55 -11.15
N PRO A 51 -0.66 -17.83 -11.43
CA PRO A 51 0.21 -18.19 -12.54
C PRO A 51 -0.37 -17.69 -13.86
N ASP A 52 0.49 -17.13 -14.71
CA ASP A 52 0.16 -16.86 -16.10
C ASP A 52 0.13 -18.15 -16.95
N ALA A 53 -0.11 -18.02 -18.25
CA ALA A 53 -0.14 -19.14 -19.19
C ALA A 53 1.18 -19.95 -19.24
N ARG A 54 2.29 -19.39 -18.74
CA ARG A 54 3.61 -20.04 -18.67
C ARG A 54 3.91 -20.57 -17.26
N GLY A 55 2.96 -20.52 -16.34
CA GLY A 55 3.12 -20.91 -14.94
C GLY A 55 3.85 -19.87 -14.08
N THR A 56 4.19 -18.70 -14.63
CA THR A 56 4.96 -17.68 -13.91
C THR A 56 4.05 -16.88 -12.98
N ARG A 57 4.48 -16.69 -11.73
CA ARG A 57 3.75 -15.92 -10.71
C ARG A 57 4.45 -14.61 -10.41
N ARG A 58 3.87 -13.51 -10.89
CA ARG A 58 4.35 -12.15 -10.61
C ARG A 58 4.15 -11.80 -9.13
N LYS A 59 5.07 -10.99 -8.58
CA LYS A 59 4.89 -10.43 -7.23
C LYS A 59 3.75 -9.41 -7.23
N LEU A 60 3.03 -9.32 -6.12
CA LEU A 60 2.02 -8.29 -5.89
C LEU A 60 2.61 -7.30 -4.88
N PRO A 61 3.11 -6.12 -5.33
CA PRO A 61 3.64 -5.13 -4.42
C PRO A 61 2.54 -4.55 -3.53
N VAL A 62 2.92 -4.15 -2.32
CA VAL A 62 2.21 -3.15 -1.52
C VAL A 62 2.80 -1.78 -1.83
N ASP A 63 2.03 -0.70 -1.69
CA ASP A 63 2.52 0.62 -2.12
C ASP A 63 3.57 1.19 -1.16
N ALA A 64 3.47 0.85 0.13
CA ALA A 64 4.44 1.20 1.16
C ALA A 64 4.56 0.10 2.22
N TYR A 65 5.76 -0.07 2.76
CA TYR A 65 6.05 -1.00 3.87
C TYR A 65 7.03 -0.38 4.86
N TRP A 66 6.72 -0.48 6.15
CA TRP A 66 7.58 -0.11 7.28
C TRP A 66 7.95 -1.37 8.07
N PRO A 67 9.13 -1.98 7.80
CA PRO A 67 9.56 -3.22 8.45
C PRO A 67 9.59 -3.13 9.98
N GLU A 68 10.02 -1.99 10.52
CA GLU A 68 10.20 -1.77 11.95
C GLU A 68 8.88 -1.82 12.73
N HIS A 69 7.77 -1.51 12.06
CA HIS A 69 6.44 -1.51 12.66
C HIS A 69 5.60 -2.71 12.22
N SER A 70 6.08 -3.53 11.28
CA SER A 70 5.28 -4.58 10.62
C SER A 70 3.97 -4.03 10.03
N ILE A 71 4.04 -2.89 9.36
CA ILE A 71 2.89 -2.22 8.73
C ILE A 71 3.14 -2.05 7.25
N ALA A 72 2.13 -2.34 6.44
CA ALA A 72 2.07 -1.98 5.02
C ALA A 72 0.90 -1.02 4.76
N ALA A 73 0.97 -0.25 3.68
CA ALA A 73 -0.14 0.57 3.21
C ALA A 73 -0.45 0.34 1.73
N GLN A 74 -1.73 0.46 1.39
CA GLN A 74 -2.24 0.42 0.03
C GLN A 74 -3.21 1.60 -0.17
N TYR A 75 -2.96 2.41 -1.20
CA TYR A 75 -3.83 3.50 -1.62
C TYR A 75 -4.76 3.07 -2.76
N TYR A 76 -6.00 3.50 -2.68
CA TYR A 76 -7.04 3.26 -3.67
C TYR A 76 -7.70 4.59 -4.04
N ALA A 77 -7.74 4.91 -5.33
CA ALA A 77 -8.42 6.12 -5.82
C ALA A 77 -9.96 6.04 -5.72
N GLY A 78 -10.51 4.93 -5.21
CA GLY A 78 -11.93 4.71 -4.95
C GLY A 78 -12.24 3.21 -4.85
N PRO A 79 -13.42 2.84 -4.32
CA PRO A 79 -13.86 1.45 -4.26
C PRO A 79 -14.10 0.90 -5.68
N ILE A 80 -13.65 -0.33 -5.93
CA ILE A 80 -14.00 -1.08 -7.14
C ILE A 80 -15.19 -1.96 -6.79
N ILE A 81 -16.39 -1.54 -7.23
CA ILE A 81 -17.61 -2.32 -7.10
C ILE A 81 -17.88 -2.97 -8.46
N PRO A 82 -17.62 -4.28 -8.64
CA PRO A 82 -17.85 -4.95 -9.91
C PRO A 82 -19.35 -5.24 -10.07
N ASP A 83 -19.90 -5.00 -11.26
CA ASP A 83 -21.08 -5.75 -11.70
C ASP A 83 -20.60 -7.12 -12.17
N LEU A 84 -20.93 -8.18 -11.42
CA LEU A 84 -20.44 -9.53 -11.69
C LEU A 84 -20.86 -10.08 -13.06
N MET A 85 -21.93 -9.53 -13.66
CA MET A 85 -22.41 -9.96 -14.98
C MET A 85 -21.61 -9.35 -16.13
N THR A 86 -20.99 -8.18 -15.91
CA THR A 86 -20.31 -7.39 -16.94
C THR A 86 -18.85 -7.08 -16.62
N ALA A 87 -18.38 -7.45 -15.43
CA ALA A 87 -17.03 -7.15 -14.97
C ALA A 87 -15.98 -7.83 -15.86
N SER A 88 -15.02 -7.03 -16.31
CA SER A 88 -13.87 -7.55 -17.03
C SER A 88 -13.03 -8.48 -16.13
N VAL A 89 -12.33 -9.43 -16.77
CA VAL A 89 -11.36 -10.30 -16.09
C VAL A 89 -10.33 -9.48 -15.30
N ARG A 90 -9.90 -8.33 -15.84
CA ARG A 90 -8.95 -7.44 -15.17
C ARG A 90 -9.52 -6.84 -13.88
N THR A 91 -10.79 -6.46 -13.87
CA THR A 91 -11.48 -5.94 -12.68
C THR A 91 -11.57 -7.01 -11.60
N LEU A 92 -12.00 -8.21 -11.96
CA LEU A 92 -12.09 -9.34 -11.03
C LEU A 92 -10.71 -9.73 -10.47
N GLN A 93 -9.67 -9.74 -11.31
CA GLN A 93 -8.29 -9.96 -10.87
C GLN A 93 -7.81 -8.91 -9.87
N ARG A 94 -8.10 -7.62 -10.10
CA ARG A 94 -7.74 -6.55 -9.16
C ARG A 94 -8.36 -6.80 -7.79
N ILE A 95 -9.65 -7.12 -7.74
CA ILE A 95 -10.38 -7.42 -6.50
C ILE A 95 -9.78 -8.65 -5.80
N ALA A 96 -9.53 -9.74 -6.55
CA ALA A 96 -8.93 -10.94 -5.99
C ALA A 96 -7.53 -10.68 -5.40
N TYR A 97 -6.72 -9.83 -6.05
CA TYR A 97 -5.38 -9.49 -5.58
C TYR A 97 -5.37 -8.52 -4.42
N ASP A 98 -6.32 -7.58 -4.36
CA ASP A 98 -6.51 -6.70 -3.20
C ASP A 98 -6.89 -7.54 -1.97
N GLN A 99 -7.82 -8.49 -2.13
CA GLN A 99 -8.14 -9.45 -1.07
C GLN A 99 -6.94 -10.32 -0.69
N ARG A 100 -6.13 -10.78 -1.66
CA ARG A 100 -4.92 -11.57 -1.39
C ARG A 100 -3.90 -10.79 -0.56
N ARG A 101 -3.71 -9.49 -0.82
CA ARG A 101 -2.84 -8.64 0.01
C ARG A 101 -3.32 -8.61 1.46
N ARG A 102 -4.62 -8.40 1.69
CA ARG A 102 -5.20 -8.43 3.06
C ARG A 102 -4.91 -9.74 3.76
N THR A 103 -5.26 -10.86 3.13
CA THR A 103 -5.14 -12.19 3.73
C THR A 103 -3.69 -12.58 4.00
N GLU A 104 -2.80 -12.37 3.04
CA GLU A 104 -1.40 -12.77 3.20
C GLU A 104 -0.66 -11.81 4.16
N CYS A 105 -0.87 -10.50 4.09
CA CYS A 105 -0.30 -9.59 5.10
C CYS A 105 -0.72 -9.99 6.51
N ALA A 106 -2.02 -10.24 6.74
CA ALA A 106 -2.53 -10.71 8.03
C ALA A 106 -1.88 -12.03 8.46
N ARG A 107 -1.70 -12.99 7.54
CA ARG A 107 -1.03 -14.27 7.80
C ARG A 107 0.42 -14.09 8.29
N TYR A 108 1.14 -13.12 7.75
CA TYR A 108 2.51 -12.80 8.17
C TYR A 108 2.57 -11.75 9.30
N ARG A 109 1.44 -11.45 9.96
CA ARG A 109 1.32 -10.46 11.03
C ARG A 109 1.75 -9.05 10.61
N ILE A 110 1.55 -8.72 9.34
CA ILE A 110 1.72 -7.38 8.81
C ILE A 110 0.35 -6.70 8.81
N GLN A 111 0.23 -5.58 9.53
CA GLN A 111 -0.99 -4.77 9.51
C GLN A 111 -1.07 -4.01 8.18
N LEU A 112 -2.13 -4.21 7.42
CA LEU A 112 -2.34 -3.53 6.14
C LEU A 112 -3.29 -2.35 6.34
N ILE A 113 -2.79 -1.14 6.17
CA ILE A 113 -3.58 0.10 6.12
C ILE A 113 -4.13 0.26 4.71
N GLU A 114 -5.44 0.34 4.59
CA GLU A 114 -6.11 0.58 3.32
C GLU A 114 -6.69 1.99 3.30
N ILE A 115 -6.23 2.79 2.33
CA ILE A 115 -6.55 4.21 2.25
C ILE A 115 -7.32 4.46 0.97
N SER A 116 -8.59 4.85 1.08
CA SER A 116 -9.41 5.31 -0.04
C SER A 116 -9.29 6.82 -0.21
N SER A 117 -9.28 7.30 -1.45
CA SER A 117 -9.42 8.72 -1.77
C SER A 117 -10.71 9.34 -1.18
N GLU A 118 -11.75 8.53 -0.98
CA GLU A 118 -13.03 8.95 -0.39
C GLU A 118 -12.88 9.38 1.08
N GLN A 119 -11.82 8.95 1.75
CA GLN A 119 -11.50 9.35 3.14
C GLN A 119 -10.74 10.69 3.20
N LEU A 120 -10.36 11.25 2.06
CA LEU A 120 -9.52 12.44 1.93
C LEU A 120 -10.28 13.56 1.23
N ALA A 121 -9.77 14.79 1.34
CA ALA A 121 -10.34 15.93 0.64
C ALA A 121 -10.21 15.73 -0.88
N HIS A 122 -11.32 15.60 -1.59
CA HIS A 122 -11.34 15.34 -3.03
C HIS A 122 -12.43 16.14 -3.76
N ARG A 123 -12.21 16.35 -5.07
CA ARG A 123 -13.21 16.87 -6.00
C ARG A 123 -13.29 15.94 -7.20
N GLY A 124 -14.37 15.16 -7.28
CA GLY A 124 -14.48 14.08 -8.26
C GLY A 124 -13.38 13.05 -8.05
N THR A 125 -12.57 12.80 -9.08
CA THR A 125 -11.48 11.80 -9.03
C THR A 125 -10.13 12.36 -8.56
N LYS A 126 -10.04 13.66 -8.24
CA LYS A 126 -8.77 14.31 -7.87
C LYS A 126 -8.76 14.68 -6.39
N LEU A 127 -7.65 14.39 -5.72
CA LEU A 127 -7.42 14.92 -4.38
C LEU A 127 -7.21 16.44 -4.41
N LEU A 128 -7.78 17.13 -3.42
CA LEU A 128 -7.56 18.55 -3.15
C LEU A 128 -6.22 18.80 -2.43
N ARG A 129 -5.66 17.76 -1.79
CA ARG A 129 -4.38 17.78 -1.08
C ARG A 129 -4.37 18.78 0.09
N ASP A 130 -5.43 18.76 0.87
CA ASP A 130 -5.52 19.54 2.11
C ASP A 130 -4.73 18.83 3.20
N ILE A 131 -3.48 19.23 3.40
CA ILE A 131 -2.54 18.55 4.29
C ILE A 131 -3.08 18.43 5.72
N GLU A 132 -3.73 19.47 6.25
CA GLU A 132 -4.23 19.44 7.63
C GLU A 132 -5.39 18.46 7.77
N HIS A 133 -6.36 18.54 6.84
CA HIS A 133 -7.50 17.64 6.80
C HIS A 133 -7.08 16.19 6.56
N ASP A 134 -6.22 15.96 5.57
CA ASP A 134 -5.78 14.63 5.15
C ASP A 134 -4.92 13.97 6.24
N ILE A 135 -4.06 14.72 6.94
CA ILE A 135 -3.35 14.20 8.13
C ILE A 135 -4.34 13.83 9.23
N ALA A 136 -5.36 14.66 9.49
CA ALA A 136 -6.35 14.37 10.51
C ALA A 136 -7.15 13.08 10.19
N ALA A 137 -7.43 12.83 8.91
CA ALA A 137 -8.09 11.61 8.45
C ALA A 137 -7.16 10.37 8.51
N LEU A 138 -5.88 10.52 8.14
CA LEU A 138 -4.92 9.42 8.09
C LEU A 138 -4.40 9.00 9.46
N ARG A 139 -4.24 9.96 10.40
CA ARG A 139 -3.67 9.70 11.73
C ARG A 139 -4.35 8.56 12.50
N PRO A 140 -5.69 8.49 12.62
CA PRO A 140 -6.33 7.36 13.31
C PRO A 140 -6.12 6.02 12.59
N LEU A 141 -6.09 6.00 11.25
CA LEU A 141 -5.87 4.77 10.46
C LEU A 141 -4.46 4.22 10.70
N VAL A 142 -3.45 5.10 10.63
CA VAL A 142 -2.07 4.72 10.88
C VAL A 142 -1.88 4.30 12.34
N ALA A 143 -2.43 5.07 13.29
CA ALA A 143 -2.32 4.76 14.72
C ALA A 143 -2.94 3.41 15.09
N ALA A 144 -4.08 3.05 14.48
CA ALA A 144 -4.73 1.76 14.71
C ALA A 144 -3.92 0.56 14.18
N ALA A 145 -3.02 0.78 13.21
CA ALA A 145 -2.13 -0.25 12.67
C ALA A 145 -0.77 -0.31 13.39
N MET A 146 -0.42 0.70 14.21
CA MET A 146 0.80 0.68 15.01
C MET A 146 0.65 -0.28 16.20
N PRO A 147 1.70 -1.08 16.49
CA PRO A 147 1.72 -1.98 17.65
C PRO A 147 1.86 -1.24 18.99
#